data_AF-A0A9P9YSB8-F1
#
_entry.id   AF-A0A9P9YSB8-F1
#
_cell.length_a   1.000
_cell.length_b   1.000
_cell.length_c   1.000
_cell.angle_alpha   90.00
_cell.angle_beta   90.00
_cell.angle_gamma   90.00
#
_symmetry.space_group_name_H-M   'P 1'
#
loop_
_entity.id
_entity.type
_entity.pdbx_description
1 polymer ?
#
loop_
_entity_poly.entity_id
_entity_poly.type
_entity_poly.pdbx_seq_one_letter_code
_entity_poly.pdbx_strand_id
1 'polypeptide(L)'
;MQFTFPCKRKRCYNKNFSFTPFPSCENRNRVQGRFTGLSVEIIDPGGAKSLYDNGCFGKGSKSRGGPTSGDEDETLLLGMEESCFLAYFLEILDIKSPTGALMDFHMFFKAAIELNERFVENLACYLYLKSKNWVIKSGIKFGGDFLVYKQSPSLYHASFLVIVQMPSDLDYYKSKNLKGVQRVAETSDKDVLLLTVHKPKDIAKPEDLQETRVTETIVRRFNYLTFVQSKQQ
;
A
#
# COMPACT_ATOMS: atom_id res chain seq x y z
N MET A 1 -6.45 7.61 25.07
CA MET A 1 -5.05 7.92 24.70
C MET A 1 -4.88 7.63 23.22
N GLN A 2 -4.61 8.65 22.40
CA GLN A 2 -4.28 8.44 21.00
C GLN A 2 -2.90 7.76 20.96
N PHE A 3 -2.84 6.50 20.56
CA PHE A 3 -1.59 5.75 20.53
C PHE A 3 -0.70 6.32 19.42
N THR A 4 0.22 7.21 19.78
CA THR A 4 1.21 7.78 18.86
C THR A 4 2.41 6.84 18.74
N PHE A 5 2.65 6.29 17.56
CA PHE A 5 3.83 5.45 17.28
C PHE A 5 5.01 6.32 16.79
N PRO A 6 6.24 6.06 17.26
CA PRO A 6 7.42 6.79 16.79
C PRO A 6 7.81 6.32 15.39
N CYS A 7 7.63 7.16 14.37
CA CYS A 7 8.14 6.89 13.02
C CYS A 7 9.61 7.28 12.90
N LYS A 8 10.45 6.33 12.50
CA LYS A 8 11.91 6.51 12.39
C LYS A 8 12.29 7.23 11.09
N ARG A 9 12.75 8.48 11.20
CA ARG A 9 13.23 9.27 10.06
C ARG A 9 14.65 8.83 9.68
N LYS A 10 14.91 8.71 8.38
CA LYS A 10 16.24 8.43 7.83
C LYS A 10 17.15 9.65 7.98
N ARG A 11 18.45 9.42 8.18
CA ARG A 11 19.47 10.48 8.08
C ARG A 11 19.61 10.86 6.60
N CYS A 12 18.96 11.95 6.20
CA CYS A 12 18.99 12.47 4.83
C CYS A 12 19.32 13.97 4.86
N TYR A 13 20.11 14.43 3.89
CA TYR A 13 20.58 15.83 3.80
C TYR A 13 19.48 16.81 3.37
N ASN A 14 18.54 16.37 2.53
CA ASN A 14 17.42 17.20 2.09
C ASN A 14 16.25 17.12 3.07
N LYS A 15 16.07 18.19 3.85
CA LYS A 15 15.04 18.27 4.91
C LYS A 15 13.69 18.82 4.42
N ASN A 16 13.67 19.46 3.25
CA ASN A 16 12.51 20.16 2.70
C ASN A 16 11.95 19.38 1.51
N PHE A 17 11.00 18.49 1.77
CA PHE A 17 10.17 17.89 0.73
C PHE A 17 8.72 18.24 1.06
N SER A 18 8.04 18.97 0.17
CA SER A 18 6.60 19.15 0.26
C SER A 18 5.95 17.81 -0.09
N PHE A 19 5.61 17.02 0.93
CA PHE A 19 4.95 15.73 0.72
C PHE A 19 3.44 15.93 0.64
N THR A 20 2.86 15.61 -0.52
CA THR A 20 1.42 15.47 -0.71
C THR A 20 1.06 13.98 -0.64
N PRO A 21 0.17 13.55 0.27
CA PRO A 21 -0.22 12.14 0.39
C PRO A 21 -1.04 11.66 -0.81
N PHE A 22 -1.66 12.60 -1.52
CA PHE A 22 -2.46 12.37 -2.71
C PHE A 22 -2.04 13.35 -3.81
N PRO A 23 -2.06 12.93 -5.08
CA PRO A 23 -1.92 13.83 -6.22
C PRO A 23 -3.05 14.85 -6.25
N SER A 24 -2.70 16.11 -6.55
CA SER A 24 -3.67 17.18 -6.69
C SER A 24 -4.53 16.95 -7.94
N CYS A 25 -5.85 16.93 -7.77
CA CYS A 25 -6.81 16.79 -8.88
C CYS A 25 -7.02 18.09 -9.69
N GLU A 26 -6.22 19.14 -9.43
CA GLU A 26 -6.45 20.49 -9.98
C GLU A 26 -6.27 20.57 -11.50
N ASN A 27 -5.45 19.70 -12.08
CA ASN A 27 -5.35 19.52 -13.52
C ASN A 27 -6.05 18.21 -13.89
N ARG A 28 -7.22 18.30 -14.55
CA ARG A 28 -8.04 17.16 -15.05
C ARG A 28 -7.34 16.25 -16.08
N ASN A 29 -6.02 16.31 -16.20
CA ASN A 29 -5.27 15.46 -17.11
C ASN A 29 -5.11 14.08 -16.46
N ARG A 30 -5.98 13.16 -16.87
CA ARG A 30 -5.92 11.75 -16.47
C ARG A 30 -4.67 11.12 -17.08
N VAL A 31 -3.87 10.49 -16.23
CA VAL A 31 -2.71 9.69 -16.66
C VAL A 31 -3.23 8.45 -17.38
N GLN A 32 -2.58 8.02 -18.45
CA GLN A 32 -2.94 6.77 -19.13
C GLN A 32 -2.06 5.61 -18.65
N GLY A 33 -2.69 4.51 -18.28
CA GLY A 33 -2.01 3.26 -17.91
C GLY A 33 -2.45 2.11 -18.80
N ARG A 34 -1.52 1.20 -19.11
CA ARG A 34 -1.78 -0.04 -19.84
C ARG A 34 -1.82 -1.21 -18.88
N PHE A 35 -2.93 -1.93 -18.84
CA PHE A 35 -3.04 -3.17 -18.09
C PHE A 35 -2.26 -4.30 -18.78
N THR A 36 -1.35 -4.95 -18.05
CA THR A 36 -0.47 -6.00 -18.57
C THR A 36 -0.91 -7.42 -18.18
N GLY A 37 -2.00 -7.55 -17.43
CA GLY A 37 -2.41 -8.82 -16.79
C GLY A 37 -1.86 -8.99 -15.37
N LEU A 38 -0.73 -8.36 -15.04
CA LEU A 38 -0.10 -8.44 -13.71
C LEU A 38 -0.05 -7.10 -12.98
N SER A 39 0.02 -6.00 -13.73
CA SER A 39 0.13 -4.64 -13.22
C SER A 39 -0.44 -3.64 -14.24
N VAL A 40 -0.54 -2.37 -13.84
CA VAL A 40 -0.79 -1.28 -14.79
C VAL A 40 0.51 -0.50 -15.00
N GLU A 41 0.90 -0.37 -16.26
CA GLU A 41 2.13 0.28 -16.70
C GLU A 41 1.85 1.69 -17.20
N ILE A 42 2.54 2.68 -16.62
CA ILE A 42 2.53 4.08 -17.07
C ILE A 42 3.80 4.31 -17.90
N ILE A 43 3.60 4.51 -19.20
CA ILE A 43 4.69 4.73 -20.16
C ILE A 43 5.07 6.21 -20.21
N ASP A 44 4.09 7.12 -20.06
CA ASP A 44 4.35 8.56 -20.08
C ASP A 44 5.25 8.98 -18.91
N PRO A 45 6.47 9.49 -19.15
CA PRO A 45 7.41 9.85 -18.09
C PRO A 45 6.88 10.98 -17.19
N GLY A 46 6.10 11.91 -17.76
CA GLY A 46 5.51 13.03 -17.02
C GLY A 46 4.50 12.56 -15.97
N GLY A 47 3.54 11.76 -16.39
CA GLY A 47 2.55 11.13 -15.52
C GLY A 47 3.18 10.18 -14.51
N ALA A 48 4.15 9.37 -14.93
CA ALA A 48 4.90 8.46 -14.06
C ALA A 48 5.62 9.21 -12.93
N LYS A 49 6.34 10.29 -13.26
CA LYS A 49 7.01 11.13 -12.26
C LYS A 49 6.00 11.82 -11.34
N SER A 50 4.93 12.37 -11.88
CA SER A 50 3.88 13.04 -11.10
C SER A 50 3.24 12.12 -10.06
N LEU A 51 2.87 10.90 -10.46
CA LEU A 51 2.30 9.90 -9.55
C LEU A 51 3.29 9.48 -8.46
N TYR A 52 4.57 9.35 -8.80
CA TYR A 52 5.58 8.98 -7.81
C TYR A 52 5.88 10.10 -6.83
N ASP A 53 6.01 11.35 -7.31
CA ASP A 53 6.31 12.51 -6.48
C ASP A 53 5.14 12.86 -5.54
N ASN A 54 3.90 12.63 -5.99
CA ASN A 54 2.68 12.94 -5.23
C ASN A 54 2.04 11.69 -4.58
N GLY A 55 2.74 11.07 -3.63
CA GLY A 55 2.20 9.97 -2.83
C GLY A 55 2.92 8.64 -3.03
N CYS A 56 4.03 8.64 -3.76
CA CYS A 56 4.88 7.47 -3.98
C CYS A 56 4.09 6.30 -4.54
N PHE A 57 3.30 6.49 -5.60
CA PHE A 57 2.60 5.40 -6.26
C PHE A 57 3.55 4.60 -7.16
N GLY A 58 3.38 3.27 -7.18
CA GLY A 58 4.09 2.38 -8.11
C GLY A 58 5.58 2.21 -7.83
N LYS A 59 6.25 1.59 -8.79
CA LYS A 59 7.69 1.31 -8.78
C LYS A 59 8.23 1.37 -10.20
N GLY A 60 9.42 1.95 -10.39
CA GLY A 60 10.11 1.92 -11.68
C GLY A 60 10.37 0.48 -12.14
N SER A 61 10.22 0.23 -13.44
CA SER A 61 10.45 -1.09 -14.03
C SER A 61 11.91 -1.53 -13.92
N LYS A 62 12.85 -0.57 -13.95
CA LYS A 62 14.30 -0.81 -13.87
C LYS A 62 14.94 -0.29 -12.58
N SER A 63 14.21 0.50 -11.79
CA SER A 63 14.68 1.09 -10.55
C SER A 63 14.18 0.37 -9.28
N ARG A 64 14.88 0.58 -8.16
CA ARG A 64 14.46 0.08 -6.83
C ARG A 64 13.33 0.92 -6.21
N GLY A 65 13.14 2.15 -6.68
CA GLY A 65 12.15 3.13 -6.21
C GLY A 65 11.23 3.58 -7.35
N GLY A 66 11.13 4.89 -7.56
CA GLY A 66 10.44 5.46 -8.73
C GLY A 66 11.27 5.32 -10.01
N PRO A 67 10.73 5.74 -11.16
CA PRO A 67 11.39 5.65 -12.45
C PRO A 67 12.51 6.70 -12.56
N THR A 68 13.70 6.35 -12.07
CA THR A 68 14.87 7.25 -12.01
C THR A 68 16.15 6.57 -12.52
N SER A 69 16.06 5.54 -13.35
CA SER A 69 17.24 4.85 -13.91
C SER A 69 17.97 5.70 -14.94
N GLY A 70 17.26 6.64 -15.58
CA GLY A 70 17.77 7.45 -16.68
C GLY A 70 17.61 6.78 -18.05
N ASP A 71 17.05 5.55 -18.10
CA ASP A 71 16.75 4.87 -19.35
C ASP A 71 15.48 5.42 -19.99
N GLU A 72 15.47 5.58 -21.32
CA GLU A 72 14.32 6.14 -22.06
C GLU A 72 13.09 5.22 -22.04
N ASP A 73 13.27 3.92 -21.86
CA ASP A 73 12.23 2.89 -21.82
C ASP A 73 11.84 2.49 -20.38
N GLU A 74 12.27 3.22 -19.36
CA GLU A 74 11.80 2.99 -17.99
C GLU A 74 10.36 3.46 -17.82
N THR A 75 9.53 2.58 -17.25
CA THR A 75 8.11 2.81 -17.01
C THR A 75 7.80 2.73 -15.52
N LEU A 76 6.65 3.27 -15.11
CA LEU A 76 6.15 3.11 -13.74
C LEU A 76 5.13 1.97 -13.69
N LEU A 77 5.38 0.98 -12.85
CA LEU A 77 4.50 -0.16 -12.60
C LEU A 77 3.67 0.09 -11.35
N LEU A 78 2.34 0.09 -11.50
CA LEU A 78 1.38 0.20 -10.41
C LEU A 78 0.86 -1.17 -10.01
N GLY A 79 0.76 -1.43 -8.70
CA GLY A 79 0.05 -2.60 -8.18
C GLY A 79 -1.46 -2.53 -8.46
N MET A 80 -2.17 -3.66 -8.34
CA MET A 80 -3.61 -3.72 -8.63
C MET A 80 -4.42 -2.80 -7.71
N GLU A 81 -4.10 -2.79 -6.41
CA GLU A 81 -4.77 -1.95 -5.41
C GLU A 81 -4.48 -0.46 -5.65
N GLU A 82 -3.22 -0.13 -6.01
CA GLU A 82 -2.83 1.24 -6.37
C GLU A 82 -3.58 1.72 -7.62
N SER A 83 -3.65 0.87 -8.64
CA SER A 83 -4.30 1.17 -9.92
C SER A 83 -5.80 1.38 -9.73
N CYS A 84 -6.45 0.49 -8.97
CA CYS A 84 -7.86 0.60 -8.64
C CYS A 84 -8.16 1.91 -7.90
N PHE A 85 -7.33 2.24 -6.90
CA PHE A 85 -7.45 3.47 -6.13
C PHE A 85 -7.32 4.72 -7.01
N LEU A 86 -6.28 4.79 -7.83
CA LEU A 86 -6.01 5.94 -8.70
C LEU A 86 -7.08 6.12 -9.79
N ALA A 87 -7.60 5.02 -10.35
CA ALA A 87 -8.53 5.06 -11.48
C ALA A 87 -9.98 5.32 -11.06
N TYR A 88 -10.44 4.69 -9.99
CA TYR A 88 -11.88 4.64 -9.66
C TYR A 88 -12.26 5.37 -8.37
N PHE A 89 -11.30 5.71 -7.51
CA PHE A 89 -11.55 6.49 -6.30
C PHE A 89 -11.02 7.92 -6.40
N LEU A 90 -9.85 8.11 -7.02
CA LEU A 90 -9.31 9.44 -7.29
C LEU A 90 -9.62 9.95 -8.71
N GLU A 91 -10.01 9.07 -9.63
CA GLU A 91 -10.38 9.41 -11.01
C GLU A 91 -9.30 10.15 -11.81
N ILE A 92 -8.02 9.86 -11.53
CA ILE A 92 -6.86 10.48 -12.19
C ILE A 92 -6.11 9.54 -13.13
N LEU A 93 -6.52 8.28 -13.23
CA LEU A 93 -5.90 7.26 -14.08
C LEU A 93 -6.94 6.62 -14.99
N ASP A 94 -6.64 6.57 -16.29
CA ASP A 94 -7.37 5.77 -17.27
C ASP A 94 -6.62 4.48 -17.57
N ILE A 95 -7.25 3.34 -17.28
CA ILE A 95 -6.67 2.02 -17.51
C ILE A 95 -7.17 1.50 -18.87
N LYS A 96 -6.24 1.18 -19.76
CA LYS A 96 -6.51 0.54 -21.05
C LYS A 96 -6.13 -0.94 -21.00
N SER A 97 -6.97 -1.79 -21.57
CA SER A 97 -6.68 -3.21 -21.79
C SER A 97 -5.49 -3.40 -22.73
N PRO A 98 -4.94 -4.62 -22.85
CA PRO A 98 -3.94 -4.94 -23.87
C PRO A 98 -4.42 -4.65 -25.31
N THR A 99 -5.73 -4.68 -25.55
CA THR A 99 -6.36 -4.35 -26.85
C THR A 99 -6.57 -2.84 -27.07
N GLY A 100 -6.25 -2.01 -26.07
CA GLY A 100 -6.36 -0.55 -26.12
C GLY A 100 -7.71 0.01 -25.70
N ALA A 101 -8.69 -0.84 -25.35
CA ALA A 101 -10.01 -0.42 -24.87
C ALA A 101 -9.93 0.07 -23.41
N LEU A 102 -10.69 1.10 -23.05
CA LEU A 102 -10.79 1.55 -21.66
C LEU A 102 -11.47 0.48 -20.80
N MET A 103 -10.91 0.24 -19.61
CA MET A 103 -11.44 -0.69 -18.63
C MET A 103 -12.28 0.07 -17.60
N ASP A 104 -13.57 -0.23 -17.55
CA ASP A 104 -14.40 0.22 -16.44
C ASP A 104 -14.04 -0.52 -15.13
N PHE A 105 -14.63 -0.06 -14.02
CA PHE A 105 -14.38 -0.64 -12.72
C PHE A 105 -14.67 -2.15 -12.71
N HIS A 106 -15.79 -2.59 -13.30
CA HIS A 106 -16.19 -3.99 -13.25
C HIS A 106 -15.21 -4.89 -14.00
N MET A 107 -14.77 -4.49 -15.19
CA MET A 107 -13.78 -5.22 -15.98
C MET A 107 -12.43 -5.31 -15.26
N PHE A 108 -11.95 -4.20 -14.70
CA PHE A 108 -10.68 -4.19 -13.97
C PHE A 108 -10.77 -4.99 -12.66
N PHE A 109 -11.84 -4.80 -11.91
CA PHE A 109 -12.08 -5.47 -10.63
C PHE A 109 -12.16 -6.99 -10.81
N LYS A 110 -12.85 -7.47 -11.86
CA LYS A 110 -12.88 -8.89 -12.21
C LYS A 110 -11.48 -9.42 -12.54
N ALA A 111 -10.73 -8.72 -13.39
CA ALA A 111 -9.37 -9.13 -13.75
C ALA A 111 -8.43 -9.16 -12.53
N ALA A 112 -8.61 -8.24 -11.58
CA ALA A 112 -7.83 -8.19 -10.36
C ALA A 112 -8.16 -9.35 -9.40
N ILE A 113 -9.43 -9.73 -9.27
CA ILE A 113 -9.86 -10.91 -8.50
C ILE A 113 -9.33 -12.21 -9.13
N GLU A 114 -9.38 -12.33 -10.46
CA GLU A 114 -8.85 -13.49 -11.17
C GLU A 114 -7.33 -13.66 -10.96
N LEU A 115 -6.60 -12.55 -10.82
CA LEU A 115 -5.16 -12.59 -10.51
C LEU A 115 -4.88 -12.87 -9.03
N ASN A 116 -5.66 -12.29 -8.12
CA ASN A 116 -5.48 -12.41 -6.68
C ASN A 116 -6.84 -12.60 -6.01
N GLU A 117 -7.09 -13.81 -5.50
CA GLU A 117 -8.32 -14.14 -4.77
C GLU A 117 -8.55 -13.28 -3.52
N ARG A 118 -7.48 -12.72 -2.93
CA ARG A 118 -7.52 -11.80 -1.78
C ARG A 118 -7.55 -10.32 -2.18
N PHE A 119 -7.76 -10.01 -3.46
CA PHE A 119 -7.73 -8.63 -3.96
C PHE A 119 -8.72 -7.73 -3.24
N VAL A 120 -9.91 -8.24 -2.91
CA VAL A 120 -10.96 -7.46 -2.26
C VAL A 120 -10.54 -7.03 -0.86
N GLU A 121 -10.01 -7.96 -0.08
CA GLU A 121 -9.51 -7.71 1.28
C GLU A 121 -8.31 -6.77 1.26
N ASN A 122 -7.40 -6.97 0.29
CA ASN A 122 -6.23 -6.13 0.09
C ASN A 122 -6.63 -4.70 -0.29
N LEU A 123 -7.60 -4.53 -1.20
CA LEU A 123 -8.11 -3.22 -1.60
C LEU A 123 -8.79 -2.51 -0.42
N ALA A 124 -9.61 -3.21 0.36
CA ALA A 124 -10.24 -2.64 1.55
C ALA A 124 -9.19 -2.14 2.56
N CYS A 125 -8.13 -2.92 2.80
CA CYS A 125 -7.02 -2.52 3.66
C CYS A 125 -6.20 -1.37 3.06
N TYR A 126 -5.99 -1.36 1.75
CA TYR A 126 -5.29 -0.29 1.04
C TYR A 126 -6.04 1.03 1.21
N LEU A 127 -7.35 1.05 0.99
CA LEU A 127 -8.22 2.22 1.20
C LEU A 127 -8.21 2.68 2.66
N TYR A 128 -8.32 1.74 3.60
CA TYR A 128 -8.22 2.03 5.04
C TYR A 128 -6.90 2.72 5.40
N LEU A 129 -5.77 2.18 4.92
CA LEU A 129 -4.44 2.76 5.16
C LEU A 129 -4.28 4.13 4.48
N LYS A 130 -4.81 4.30 3.26
CA LYS A 130 -4.83 5.60 2.57
C LYS A 130 -5.66 6.63 3.31
N SER A 131 -6.80 6.26 3.90
CA SER A 131 -7.61 7.19 4.73
C SER A 131 -6.85 7.73 5.96
N LYS A 132 -5.81 7.00 6.41
CA LYS A 132 -4.89 7.42 7.48
C LYS A 132 -3.62 8.11 6.96
N ASN A 133 -3.58 8.48 5.69
CA ASN A 133 -2.46 9.13 5.00
C ASN A 133 -1.15 8.32 4.99
N TRP A 134 -1.23 6.99 5.06
CA TRP A 134 -0.04 6.15 4.90
C TRP A 134 0.42 6.09 3.45
N VAL A 135 1.74 6.13 3.25
CA VAL A 135 2.33 5.65 1.99
C VAL A 135 2.51 4.15 2.07
N ILE A 136 1.97 3.46 1.08
CA ILE A 136 1.86 2.01 1.03
C ILE A 136 2.79 1.52 -0.08
N LYS A 137 3.59 0.48 0.19
CA LYS A 137 4.40 -0.23 -0.80
C LYS A 137 4.20 -1.73 -0.63
N SER A 138 4.58 -2.53 -1.63
CA SER A 138 4.55 -3.99 -1.53
C SER A 138 5.38 -4.50 -0.35
N GLY A 139 4.79 -5.42 0.43
CA GLY A 139 5.41 -6.09 1.57
C GLY A 139 6.17 -7.37 1.25
N ILE A 140 6.15 -7.82 -0.01
CA ILE A 140 6.61 -9.15 -0.41
C ILE A 140 8.04 -9.49 0.04
N LYS A 141 8.94 -8.50 0.07
CA LYS A 141 10.34 -8.65 0.53
C LYS A 141 10.47 -9.08 1.99
N PHE A 142 9.44 -8.84 2.80
CA PHE A 142 9.40 -9.17 4.22
C PHE A 142 8.32 -10.22 4.53
N GLY A 143 7.73 -10.85 3.51
CA GLY A 143 6.71 -11.88 3.68
C GLY A 143 5.37 -11.35 4.20
N GLY A 144 5.00 -10.13 3.84
CA GLY A 144 3.67 -9.58 4.11
C GLY A 144 3.07 -8.88 2.90
N ASP A 145 1.86 -8.37 3.04
CA ASP A 145 1.09 -7.77 1.94
C ASP A 145 1.60 -6.36 1.64
N PHE A 146 1.75 -5.54 2.68
CA PHE A 146 2.18 -4.15 2.55
C PHE A 146 3.28 -3.73 3.52
N LEU A 147 3.98 -2.67 3.14
CA LEU A 147 4.79 -1.84 4.02
C LEU A 147 4.18 -0.45 4.07
N VAL A 148 4.07 0.12 5.26
CA VAL A 148 3.53 1.47 5.43
C VAL A 148 4.56 2.45 5.99
N TYR A 149 4.58 3.65 5.41
CA TYR A 149 5.53 4.72 5.68
C TYR A 149 4.78 6.01 5.99
N LYS A 150 5.26 6.76 6.98
CA LYS A 150 4.64 8.03 7.40
C LYS A 150 4.54 9.06 6.28
N GLN A 151 5.57 9.12 5.41
CA GLN A 151 5.63 10.09 4.31
C GLN A 151 6.22 9.46 3.07
N SER A 152 7.48 9.01 3.09
CA SER A 152 8.09 8.41 1.90
C SER A 152 9.16 7.38 2.29
N PRO A 153 9.35 6.31 1.49
CA PRO A 153 10.47 5.39 1.66
C PRO A 153 11.85 6.06 1.58
N SER A 154 11.98 7.25 0.98
CA SER A 154 13.25 8.00 0.97
C SER A 154 13.52 8.72 2.30
N LEU A 155 12.47 9.12 3.02
CA LEU A 155 12.55 9.95 4.23
C LEU A 155 12.38 9.16 5.53
N TYR A 156 11.60 8.08 5.52
CA TYR A 156 11.29 7.28 6.69
C TYR A 156 11.58 5.80 6.45
N HIS A 157 11.92 5.09 7.53
CA HIS A 157 11.82 3.63 7.54
C HIS A 157 10.34 3.24 7.58
N ALA A 158 10.00 2.07 7.02
CA ALA A 158 8.64 1.56 7.14
C ALA A 158 8.32 1.37 8.62
N SER A 159 7.14 1.79 9.05
CA SER A 159 6.71 1.64 10.44
C SER A 159 6.16 0.26 10.72
N PHE A 160 5.39 -0.28 9.77
CA PHE A 160 4.78 -1.60 9.90
C PHE A 160 5.00 -2.47 8.67
N LEU A 161 5.20 -3.76 8.92
CA LEU A 161 4.87 -4.84 7.99
C LEU A 161 3.39 -5.18 8.19
N VAL A 162 2.59 -4.97 7.16
CA VAL A 162 1.16 -5.22 7.19
C VAL A 162 0.86 -6.63 6.72
N ILE A 163 -0.01 -7.32 7.46
CA ILE A 163 -0.60 -8.59 7.08
C ILE A 163 -2.11 -8.39 7.03
N VAL A 164 -2.70 -8.72 5.88
CA VAL A 164 -4.15 -8.71 5.65
C VAL A 164 -4.68 -10.10 5.99
N GLN A 165 -5.75 -10.15 6.78
CA GLN A 165 -6.38 -11.40 7.19
C GLN A 165 -7.90 -11.24 7.30
N MET A 166 -8.62 -12.36 7.18
CA MET A 166 -10.03 -12.47 7.53
C MET A 166 -10.20 -13.17 8.89
N PRO A 167 -11.37 -13.06 9.54
CA PRO A 167 -11.66 -13.83 10.75
C PRO A 167 -11.45 -15.35 10.60
N SER A 168 -11.66 -15.90 9.40
CA SER A 168 -11.39 -17.29 9.07
C SER A 168 -9.89 -17.67 9.12
N ASP A 169 -9.00 -16.69 8.94
CA ASP A 169 -7.55 -16.90 8.91
C ASP A 169 -6.91 -16.81 10.32
N LEU A 170 -7.68 -16.47 11.36
CA LEU A 170 -7.17 -16.30 12.71
C LEU A 170 -6.48 -17.55 13.27
N ASP A 171 -6.93 -18.73 12.84
CA ASP A 171 -6.30 -19.99 13.22
C ASP A 171 -4.90 -20.16 12.61
N TYR A 172 -4.64 -19.57 11.44
CA TYR A 172 -3.34 -19.61 10.78
C TYR A 172 -2.33 -18.70 11.48
N TYR A 173 -2.71 -17.48 11.85
CA TYR A 173 -1.86 -16.53 12.58
C TYR A 173 -1.85 -16.76 14.10
N LYS A 174 -1.93 -18.02 14.52
CA LYS A 174 -1.61 -18.47 15.89
C LYS A 174 -0.13 -18.26 16.22
N SER A 175 0.21 -18.57 17.47
CA SER A 175 1.50 -18.27 18.10
C SER A 175 2.74 -18.59 17.24
N LYS A 176 2.81 -19.74 16.55
CA LYS A 176 4.02 -20.13 15.78
C LYS A 176 4.22 -19.29 14.51
N ASN A 177 3.20 -19.18 13.66
CA ASN A 177 3.29 -18.45 12.40
C ASN A 177 3.47 -16.95 12.65
N LEU A 178 2.73 -16.40 13.62
CA LEU A 178 2.86 -14.99 13.99
C LEU A 178 4.27 -14.66 14.50
N LYS A 179 4.90 -15.56 15.26
CA LYS A 179 6.29 -15.38 15.70
C LYS A 179 7.30 -15.42 14.55
N GLY A 180 7.03 -16.21 13.51
CA GLY A 180 7.82 -16.21 12.28
C GLY A 180 7.79 -14.85 11.59
N VAL A 181 6.58 -14.32 11.35
CA VAL A 181 6.40 -12.99 10.74
C VAL A 181 7.03 -11.90 11.60
N GLN A 182 6.81 -11.94 12.91
CA GLN A 182 7.41 -11.00 13.86
C GLN A 182 8.94 -11.03 13.77
N ARG A 183 9.56 -12.21 13.72
CA ARG A 183 11.02 -12.35 13.59
C ARG A 183 11.53 -11.66 12.32
N VAL A 184 10.87 -11.87 11.18
CA VAL A 184 11.26 -11.23 9.90
C VAL A 184 11.12 -9.71 9.98
N ALA A 185 10.00 -9.21 10.50
CA ALA A 185 9.78 -7.77 10.67
C ALA A 185 10.86 -7.12 11.55
N GLU A 186 11.19 -7.75 12.69
CA GLU A 186 12.19 -7.28 13.66
C GLU A 186 13.60 -7.16 13.08
N THR A 187 14.00 -8.04 12.14
CA THR A 187 15.32 -7.94 11.46
C THR A 187 15.55 -6.61 10.76
N SER A 188 14.46 -5.89 10.50
CA SER A 188 14.44 -4.65 9.75
C SER A 188 13.71 -3.54 10.49
N ASP A 189 13.60 -3.70 11.81
CA ASP A 189 13.10 -2.71 12.76
C ASP A 189 11.67 -2.23 12.46
N LYS A 190 10.81 -3.18 12.07
CA LYS A 190 9.38 -2.97 11.81
C LYS A 190 8.55 -3.69 12.86
N ASP A 191 7.43 -3.10 13.23
CA ASP A 191 6.36 -3.80 13.94
C ASP A 191 5.47 -4.53 12.93
N VAL A 192 4.75 -5.56 13.38
CA VAL A 192 3.73 -6.22 12.56
C VAL A 192 2.38 -5.56 12.82
N LEU A 193 1.67 -5.18 11.76
CA LEU A 193 0.30 -4.67 11.81
C LEU A 193 -0.64 -5.68 11.14
N LEU A 194 -1.45 -6.34 11.93
CA LEU A 194 -2.52 -7.21 11.42
C LEU A 194 -3.74 -6.34 11.11
N LEU A 195 -4.22 -6.39 9.88
CA LEU A 195 -5.48 -5.80 9.47
C LEU A 195 -6.48 -6.91 9.22
N THR A 196 -7.50 -6.98 10.08
CA THR A 196 -8.57 -7.97 9.95
C THR A 196 -9.77 -7.35 9.24
N VAL A 197 -10.11 -7.92 8.08
CA VAL A 197 -11.22 -7.46 7.23
C VAL A 197 -12.48 -8.23 7.57
N HIS A 198 -13.53 -7.53 7.98
CA HIS A 198 -14.86 -8.07 8.18
C HIS A 198 -15.74 -7.69 6.98
N LYS A 199 -15.91 -8.64 6.07
CA LYS A 199 -16.70 -8.48 4.84
C LYS A 199 -18.18 -8.81 5.12
N PRO A 200 -19.12 -7.86 4.94
CA PRO A 200 -20.54 -8.11 5.20
C PRO A 200 -21.27 -8.77 4.02
N LYS A 201 -20.84 -8.50 2.77
CA LYS A 201 -21.45 -8.98 1.51
C LYS A 201 -20.42 -9.03 0.39
N ASP A 202 -20.77 -9.66 -0.73
CA ASP A 202 -19.98 -9.59 -1.96
C ASP A 202 -19.95 -8.17 -2.52
N ILE A 203 -18.76 -7.76 -2.97
CA ILE A 203 -18.47 -6.41 -3.45
C ILE A 203 -18.57 -6.45 -4.97
N ALA A 204 -19.55 -5.73 -5.53
CA ALA A 204 -19.76 -5.60 -6.97
C ALA A 204 -19.44 -4.19 -7.47
N LYS A 205 -19.54 -3.19 -6.58
CA LYS A 205 -19.33 -1.77 -6.88
C LYS A 205 -18.36 -1.12 -5.88
N PRO A 206 -17.76 0.04 -6.22
CA PRO A 206 -16.89 0.77 -5.31
C PRO A 206 -17.58 1.14 -3.98
N GLU A 207 -18.87 1.46 -4.02
CA GLU A 207 -19.64 1.88 -2.83
C GLU A 207 -19.81 0.77 -1.81
N ASP A 208 -19.83 -0.50 -2.25
CA ASP A 208 -20.02 -1.67 -1.37
C ASP A 208 -18.83 -1.83 -0.39
N LEU A 209 -17.65 -1.29 -0.73
CA LEU A 209 -16.49 -1.28 0.15
C LEU A 209 -16.70 -0.41 1.40
N GLN A 210 -17.65 0.52 1.39
CA GLN A 210 -17.97 1.35 2.57
C GLN A 210 -18.56 0.54 3.72
N GLU A 211 -19.24 -0.58 3.42
CA GLU A 211 -19.79 -1.47 4.45
C GLU A 211 -18.68 -2.33 5.10
N THR A 212 -17.48 -2.37 4.52
CA THR A 212 -16.38 -3.20 5.00
C THR A 212 -15.72 -2.60 6.23
N ARG A 213 -15.60 -3.40 7.31
CA ARG A 213 -14.93 -2.97 8.54
C ARG A 213 -13.54 -3.56 8.62
N VAL A 214 -12.53 -2.71 8.80
CA VAL A 214 -11.15 -3.12 9.05
C VAL A 214 -10.81 -2.86 10.52
N THR A 215 -10.34 -3.90 11.22
CA THR A 215 -9.79 -3.77 12.58
C THR A 215 -8.27 -3.92 12.53
N GLU A 216 -7.56 -3.21 13.41
CA GLU A 216 -6.10 -3.21 13.42
C GLU A 216 -5.56 -3.75 14.74
N THR A 217 -4.56 -4.63 14.66
CA THR A 217 -3.84 -5.18 15.82
C THR A 217 -2.34 -5.04 15.60
N ILE A 218 -1.67 -4.30 16.48
CA ILE A 218 -0.22 -4.16 16.44
C ILE A 218 0.40 -5.29 17.26
N VAL A 219 1.27 -6.07 16.64
CA VAL A 219 2.02 -7.15 17.28
C VAL A 219 3.43 -6.67 17.53
N ARG A 220 3.78 -6.54 18.82
CA ARG A 220 5.09 -6.10 19.30
C ARG A 220 5.72 -7.15 20.20
N ARG A 221 7.04 -7.12 20.28
CA ARG A 221 7.75 -7.81 21.36
C ARG A 221 7.48 -7.09 22.66
N PHE A 222 7.03 -7.83 23.66
CA PHE A 222 6.95 -7.30 25.01
C PHE A 222 8.37 -7.02 25.50
N ASN A 223 8.65 -5.74 25.79
CA ASN A 223 9.93 -5.33 26.36
C ASN A 223 9.75 -5.13 27.87
N TYR A 224 10.23 -6.12 28.63
CA TYR A 224 10.14 -6.13 30.09
C TYR A 224 10.80 -4.91 30.73
N LEU A 225 11.91 -4.41 30.17
CA LEU A 225 12.64 -3.27 30.73
C LEU A 225 11.82 -1.98 30.65
N THR A 226 11.20 -1.72 29.49
CA THR A 226 10.36 -0.52 29.30
C THR A 226 9.08 -0.60 30.13
N PHE A 227 8.51 -1.79 30.27
CA PHE A 227 7.32 -1.99 31.11
C PHE A 227 7.60 -1.74 32.61
N VAL A 228 8.72 -2.25 33.13
CA VAL A 228 9.13 -2.03 34.52
C VAL A 228 9.41 -0.55 34.78
N GLN A 229 10.11 0.12 33.86
CA GLN A 229 10.39 1.57 33.97
C GLN A 229 9.11 2.42 33.93
N SER A 230 8.12 2.03 33.12
CA SER A 230 6.83 2.75 33.05
C SER A 230 5.95 2.59 34.29
N LYS A 231 6.22 1.58 35.15
CA LYS A 231 5.52 1.40 36.43
C LYS A 231 6.17 2.14 37.61
N GLN A 232 7.37 2.70 37.39
CA GLN A 232 8.12 3.44 38.41
C GLN A 232 7.94 4.97 38.31
N GLN A 233 7.16 5.44 37.32
CA GLN A 233 6.71 6.83 37.17
C GLN A 233 5.25 6.94 37.59
#